data_AF-A0A1Y5T335-F1
#
_entry.id   AF-A0A1Y5T335-F1
#
_cell.length_a   1.000
_cell.length_b   1.000
_cell.length_c   1.000
_cell.angle_alpha   90.00
_cell.angle_beta   90.00
_cell.angle_gamma   90.00
#
_symmetry.space_group_name_H-M   'P 1'
#
loop_
_entity.id
_entity.type
_entity.pdbx_description
1 polymer ?
#
loop_
_entity_poly.entity_id
_entity_poly.type
_entity_poly.pdbx_seq_one_letter_code
_entity_poly.pdbx_strand_id
1 'polypeptide(L)' 'MIGTTDEERLAIALVMKRLGRLMGDIGWQKRLCDLSETEVAALIEEVLEGYGAEMSHIARKAEVPF' A
#
# COMPACT_ATOMS: atom_id res chain seq x y z
N MET A 1 2.61 10.28 11.04
CA MET A 1 3.86 10.62 10.32
C MET A 1 3.96 12.13 10.25
N ILE A 2 4.93 12.74 10.95
CA ILE A 2 5.14 14.18 10.89
C ILE A 2 5.75 14.48 9.51
N GLY A 3 5.16 15.40 8.76
CA GLY A 3 5.65 15.80 7.44
C GLY A 3 5.08 15.07 6.22
N THR A 4 4.00 14.29 6.37
CA THR A 4 3.29 13.68 5.21
C THR A 4 2.17 14.59 4.70
N THR A 5 2.08 14.77 3.37
CA THR A 5 0.99 15.52 2.72
C THR A 5 -0.33 14.74 2.80
N ASP A 6 -1.44 15.41 2.48
CA ASP A 6 -2.76 14.77 2.46
C ASP A 6 -2.85 13.71 1.35
N GLU A 7 -2.20 13.94 0.21
CA GLU A 7 -2.07 12.97 -0.87
C GLU A 7 -1.30 11.73 -0.42
N GLU A 8 -0.17 11.90 0.26
CA GLU A 8 0.63 10.80 0.78
C GLU A 8 -0.15 10.00 1.82
N ARG A 9 -0.92 10.67 2.69
CA ARG A 9 -1.81 10.00 3.66
C ARG A 9 -2.89 9.18 2.96
N LEU A 10 -3.48 9.71 1.89
CA LEU A 10 -4.47 9.00 1.10
C LEU A 10 -3.87 7.78 0.39
N ALA A 11 -2.70 7.94 -0.24
CA ALA A 11 -1.97 6.85 -0.87
C ALA A 11 -1.66 5.73 0.13
N ILE A 12 -1.15 6.09 1.32
CA ILE A 12 -0.89 5.13 2.41
C ILE A 12 -2.18 4.39 2.79
N ALA A 13 -3.31 5.09 2.99
CA ALA A 13 -4.57 4.46 3.36
C ALA A 13 -5.06 3.45 2.31
N LEU A 14 -4.91 3.77 1.03
CA LEU A 14 -5.28 2.89 -0.09
C LEU A 14 -4.38 1.66 -0.18
N VAL A 15 -3.06 1.84 0.00
CA VAL A 15 -2.10 0.74 0.08
C VAL A 15 -2.41 -0.20 1.24
N MET A 16 -2.71 0.34 2.43
CA MET A 16 -3.06 -0.48 3.59
C MET A 16 -4.30 -1.34 3.35
N LYS A 17 -5.27 -0.86 2.55
CA LYS A 17 -6.45 -1.64 2.18
C LYS A 17 -6.10 -2.83 1.29
N ARG A 18 -5.16 -2.67 0.35
CA ARG A 18 -4.66 -3.76 -0.50
C ARG A 18 -3.85 -4.78 0.30
N LEU A 19 -2.96 -4.28 1.16
CA LEU A 19 -2.21 -5.07 2.14
C LEU A 19 -3.13 -5.96 2.98
N GLY A 20 -4.27 -5.44 3.44
CA GLY A 20 -5.26 -6.20 4.19
C GLY A 20 -5.91 -7.34 3.38
N ARG A 21 -6.02 -7.20 2.05
CA ARG A 21 -6.49 -8.28 1.18
C ARG A 21 -5.43 -9.37 1.05
N LEU A 22 -4.17 -8.99 0.80
CA LEU A 22 -3.05 -9.92 0.74
C LEU A 22 -2.86 -10.68 2.06
N MET A 23 -3.00 -10.01 3.21
CA MET A 23 -3.03 -10.67 4.52
C MET A 23 -4.24 -11.60 4.72
N GLY A 24 -5.34 -11.36 4.01
CA GLY A 24 -6.46 -12.29 3.92
C GLY A 24 -6.09 -13.60 3.22
N ASP A 25 -5.31 -13.50 2.14
CA ASP A 25 -4.83 -14.66 1.36
C ASP A 25 -3.74 -15.44 2.10
N ILE A 26 -2.83 -14.74 2.80
CA ILE A 26 -1.80 -15.33 3.67
C ILE A 26 -2.43 -15.96 4.93
N GLY A 27 -3.50 -15.35 5.42
CA GLY A 27 -4.21 -15.74 6.64
C GLY A 27 -3.86 -14.86 7.84
N TRP A 28 -4.83 -14.08 8.29
CA TRP A 28 -4.71 -13.14 9.42
C TRP A 28 -4.26 -13.75 10.75
N GLN A 29 -4.41 -15.06 10.93
CA GLN A 29 -3.98 -15.76 12.16
C GLN A 29 -2.47 -15.97 12.21
N LYS A 30 -1.78 -15.90 11.07
CA LYS A 30 -0.33 -15.99 11.00
C LYS A 30 0.28 -14.70 11.52
N ARG A 31 1.18 -14.81 12.50
CA ARG A 31 1.86 -13.63 13.05
C ARG A 31 2.84 -13.09 12.01
N LEU A 32 3.04 -11.77 11.99
CA LEU A 32 3.98 -11.13 11.07
C LEU A 32 5.42 -11.66 11.20
N CYS A 33 5.84 -12.05 12.42
CA CYS A 33 7.16 -12.64 12.66
C CYS A 33 7.29 -14.09 12.16
N ASP A 34 6.18 -14.73 11.85
CA ASP A 34 6.13 -16.13 11.41
C ASP A 34 5.97 -16.23 9.88
N LEU A 35 5.96 -15.10 9.18
CA LEU A 35 5.88 -15.04 7.73
C LEU A 35 7.12 -15.67 7.09
N SER A 36 6.94 -16.39 5.99
CA SER A 36 8.05 -16.85 5.17
C SER A 36 8.67 -15.67 4.43
N GLU A 37 9.90 -15.85 3.98
CA GLU A 37 10.59 -14.87 3.14
C GLU A 37 9.76 -14.47 1.90
N THR A 38 9.09 -15.46 1.28
CA THR A 38 8.20 -15.23 0.13
C THR A 38 6.97 -14.39 0.47
N GLU A 39 6.37 -14.59 1.64
CA GLU A 39 5.22 -13.80 2.09
C GLU A 39 5.64 -12.37 2.44
N VAL A 40 6.79 -12.20 3.09
CA VAL A 40 7.34 -10.87 3.37
C VAL A 40 7.67 -10.13 2.07
N ALA A 41 8.29 -10.81 1.09
CA ALA A 41 8.57 -10.23 -0.21
C ALA A 41 7.27 -9.77 -0.91
N ALA A 42 6.23 -10.62 -0.93
CA ALA A 42 4.94 -10.27 -1.50
C ALA A 42 4.30 -9.05 -0.82
N LEU A 43 4.40 -8.93 0.50
CA LEU A 43 3.90 -7.75 1.22
C LEU A 43 4.66 -6.47 0.85
N ILE A 44 5.98 -6.55 0.68
CA ILE A 44 6.81 -5.41 0.28
C ILE A 44 6.49 -4.98 -1.16
N GLU A 45 6.39 -5.93 -2.08
CA GLU A 45 6.04 -5.68 -3.48
C GLU A 45 4.68 -4.99 -3.59
N GLU A 46 3.64 -5.53 -2.92
CA GLU A 46 2.30 -4.93 -2.92
C GLU A 46 2.29 -3.49 -2.37
N VAL A 47 3.12 -3.21 -1.35
CA VAL A 47 3.26 -1.86 -0.79
C VAL A 47 3.91 -0.90 -1.78
N LEU A 48 5.03 -1.30 -2.39
CA LEU A 48 5.78 -0.43 -3.30
C LEU A 48 4.99 -0.17 -4.59
N GLU A 49 4.42 -1.21 -5.19
CA GLU A 49 3.60 -1.10 -6.39
C GLU A 49 2.32 -0.33 -6.12
N GLY A 50 1.63 -0.63 -5.01
CA GLY A 50 0.42 0.07 -4.59
C GLY A 50 0.69 1.55 -4.37
N TYR A 51 1.76 1.91 -3.65
CA TYR A 51 2.06 3.30 -3.35
C TYR A 51 2.41 4.09 -4.61
N GLY A 52 3.26 3.55 -5.47
CA GLY A 52 3.62 4.19 -6.74
C GLY A 52 2.41 4.38 -7.67
N ALA A 53 1.53 3.37 -7.75
CA ALA A 53 0.31 3.46 -8.54
C ALA A 53 -0.66 4.52 -8.02
N GLU A 54 -0.86 4.61 -6.70
CA GLU A 54 -1.76 5.61 -6.09
C GLU A 54 -1.19 7.02 -6.24
N MET A 55 0.11 7.22 -6.02
CA MET A 55 0.74 8.54 -6.24
C MET A 55 0.65 8.98 -7.71
N SER A 56 0.87 8.08 -8.67
CA SER A 56 0.67 8.36 -10.10
C SER A 56 -0.78 8.71 -10.44
N HIS A 57 -1.73 8.04 -9.80
CA HIS A 57 -3.15 8.30 -10.01
C HIS A 57 -3.59 9.64 -9.40
N ILE A 58 -3.07 9.99 -8.22
CA ILE A 58 -3.32 11.29 -7.57
C ILE A 58 -2.70 12.42 -8.40
N ALA A 59 -1.46 12.27 -8.88
CA ALA A 59 -0.81 13.25 -9.75
C ALA A 59 -1.61 13.50 -11.04
N ARG A 60 -2.08 12.43 -11.70
CA ARG A 60 -2.94 12.56 -12.89
C ARG A 60 -4.26 13.27 -12.61
N LYS A 61 -4.81 13.17 -11.40
CA LYS A 61 -6.02 13.91 -11.02
C LYS A 61 -5.75 15.39 -10.74
N ALA A 62 -4.56 15.72 -10.24
CA ALA A 62 -4.15 17.10 -10.00
C ALA A 62 -3.84 17.85 -11.32
N GLU A 63 -3.40 17.12 -12.34
CA GLU A 63 -3.05 17.67 -13.66
C GLU A 63 -4.23 17.90 -14.61
N VAL A 64 -5.49 17.61 -14.24
CA VAL A 64 -6.65 17.92 -15.10
C VAL A 64 -7.14 19.34 -14.79
N PRO A 65 -6.85 20.35 -15.65
CA PRO A 65 -7.50 21.63 -15.57
C PRO A 65 -8.87 21.48 -16.24
N PHE A 66 -9.90 22.01 -15.61
CA PHE A 66 -11.19 22.23 -16.27
C PHE A 66 -11.03 23.04 -17.57
#